data_AF-A0A9X3JJA0-F1
#
_entry.id   AF-A0A9X3JJA0-F1
#
_cell.length_a   1.000
_cell.length_b   1.000
_cell.length_c   1.000
_cell.angle_alpha   90.00
_cell.angle_beta   90.00
_cell.angle_gamma   90.00
#
_symmetry.space_group_name_H-M   'P 1'
#
loop_
_entity.id
_entity.type
_entity.pdbx_description
1 polymer ?
#
loop_
_entity_poly.entity_id
_entity_poly.type
_entity_poly.pdbx_seq_one_letter_code
_entity_poly.pdbx_strand_id
1 'polypeptide(L)'
;MTGTFARGLLAGAAGTTALNALTYADMLRRGRPASTVPGQTAAALADAAGVEVPGRGAEREARTTGLGALLGIGNGLGVGLLASLARAGGVRMPGPVGAVVVGAASMAATDGPTAALGVTDPRTWTSSDWAADAVPHLAYGAAVQAVVSALPTRKERVLVKQRASAGLVARSLLLGTAAGCRSSLGLAAPTLTAADTGVVKKLGSLLSVGGEVYADKQPGIPPRTSPAVLPARLASGAGGAGLLARRQGQNAALPVLAGAAGAAAGSFGGLAWRRWAADLMPDWQAALIEDGVAVVLALSACLPGRRRSTRLRVVTMLD
;
A
#
# COMPACT_ATOMS: atom_id res chain seq x y z
N MET A 1 -26.80 -2.83 6.03
CA MET A 1 -25.87 -2.50 4.91
C MET A 1 -24.44 -2.70 5.38
N THR A 2 -23.60 -3.40 4.63
CA THR A 2 -22.20 -3.65 5.01
C THR A 2 -21.34 -2.38 4.83
N GLY A 3 -20.77 -1.88 5.92
CA GLY A 3 -19.78 -0.80 5.90
C GLY A 3 -18.44 -1.28 5.32
N THR A 4 -17.54 -0.33 4.98
CA THR A 4 -16.21 -0.64 4.41
C THR A 4 -15.40 -1.59 5.29
N PHE A 5 -15.47 -1.39 6.61
CA PHE A 5 -14.76 -2.22 7.59
C PHE A 5 -15.29 -3.66 7.61
N ALA A 6 -16.59 -3.83 7.86
CA ALA A 6 -17.24 -5.14 7.89
C ALA A 6 -17.07 -5.91 6.56
N ARG A 7 -17.21 -5.23 5.41
CA ARG A 7 -16.92 -5.83 4.10
C ARG A 7 -15.48 -6.32 3.99
N GLY A 8 -14.53 -5.54 4.51
CA GLY A 8 -13.11 -5.89 4.49
C GLY A 8 -12.82 -7.15 5.31
N LEU A 9 -13.37 -7.23 6.51
CA LEU A 9 -13.26 -8.44 7.34
C LEU A 9 -13.88 -9.66 6.67
N LEU A 10 -15.08 -9.53 6.09
CA LEU A 10 -15.72 -10.62 5.34
C LEU A 10 -14.89 -11.06 4.14
N ALA A 11 -14.32 -10.10 3.40
CA ALA A 11 -13.48 -10.39 2.25
C ALA A 11 -12.20 -11.12 2.67
N GLY A 12 -11.53 -10.63 3.71
CA GLY A 12 -10.33 -11.27 4.27
C GLY A 12 -10.62 -12.68 4.78
N ALA A 13 -11.72 -12.88 5.51
CA ALA A 13 -12.14 -14.19 6.00
C ALA A 13 -12.41 -15.17 4.85
N ALA A 14 -13.14 -14.73 3.80
CA ALA A 14 -13.37 -15.55 2.61
C ALA A 14 -12.05 -15.91 1.89
N GLY A 15 -11.14 -14.94 1.78
CA GLY A 15 -9.78 -15.15 1.25
C GLY A 15 -9.01 -16.19 2.04
N THR A 16 -8.93 -16.05 3.36
CA THR A 16 -8.21 -16.98 4.24
C THR A 16 -8.80 -18.39 4.15
N THR A 17 -10.13 -18.51 4.07
CA THR A 17 -10.79 -19.82 3.85
C THR A 17 -10.38 -20.44 2.53
N ALA A 18 -10.36 -19.68 1.42
CA ALA A 18 -9.94 -20.18 0.11
C ALA A 18 -8.47 -20.61 0.09
N LEU A 19 -7.59 -19.81 0.72
CA LEU A 19 -6.17 -20.12 0.86
C LEU A 19 -5.95 -21.42 1.63
N ASN A 20 -6.58 -21.55 2.79
CA ASN A 20 -6.46 -22.75 3.64
C ASN A 20 -7.02 -23.98 2.92
N ALA A 21 -8.14 -23.85 2.22
CA ALA A 21 -8.73 -24.95 1.46
C ALA A 21 -7.75 -25.48 0.39
N LEU A 22 -7.11 -24.60 -0.38
CA LEU A 22 -6.10 -25.03 -1.36
C LEU A 22 -4.83 -25.57 -0.71
N THR A 23 -4.41 -25.00 0.41
CA THR A 23 -3.25 -25.50 1.16
C THR A 23 -3.50 -26.93 1.66
N TYR A 24 -4.68 -27.21 2.22
CA TYR A 24 -5.03 -28.56 2.68
C TYR A 24 -5.31 -29.53 1.54
N ALA A 25 -5.93 -29.08 0.44
CA ALA A 25 -6.11 -29.92 -0.75
C ALA A 25 -4.75 -30.34 -1.34
N ASP A 26 -3.79 -29.42 -1.32
CA ASP A 26 -2.43 -29.69 -1.74
C ASP A 26 -1.71 -30.71 -0.85
N MET A 27 -1.84 -30.57 0.48
CA MET A 27 -1.34 -31.55 1.44
C MET A 27 -1.98 -32.93 1.24
N LEU A 28 -3.30 -32.99 1.05
CA LEU A 28 -4.02 -34.23 0.78
C LEU A 28 -3.54 -34.91 -0.51
N ARG A 29 -3.31 -34.13 -1.57
CA ARG A 29 -2.88 -34.65 -2.87
C ARG A 29 -1.42 -35.09 -2.89
N ARG A 30 -0.51 -34.31 -2.28
CA ARG A 30 0.94 -34.57 -2.31
C ARG A 30 1.45 -35.39 -1.12
N GLY A 31 0.64 -35.57 -0.07
CA GLY A 31 1.04 -36.27 1.16
C GLY A 31 2.12 -35.56 1.97
N ARG A 32 2.33 -34.25 1.74
CA ARG A 32 3.37 -33.48 2.44
C ARG A 32 2.90 -33.03 3.83
N PRO A 33 3.81 -32.88 4.82
CA PRO A 33 3.46 -32.33 6.12
C PRO A 33 3.03 -30.87 6.04
N ALA A 34 2.36 -30.39 7.09
CA ALA A 34 2.07 -28.97 7.27
C ALA A 34 3.39 -28.17 7.37
N SER A 35 3.38 -26.94 6.88
CA SER A 35 4.56 -26.07 6.95
C SER A 35 4.83 -25.63 8.39
N THR A 36 6.08 -25.70 8.82
CA THR A 36 6.55 -25.17 10.11
C THR A 36 6.93 -23.68 10.02
N VAL A 37 7.03 -23.13 8.81
CA VAL A 37 7.48 -21.75 8.55
C VAL A 37 6.67 -20.72 9.33
N PRO A 38 5.31 -20.73 9.34
CA PRO A 38 4.55 -19.74 10.10
C PRO A 38 4.87 -19.75 11.60
N GLY A 39 5.11 -20.93 12.18
CA GLY A 39 5.48 -21.06 13.59
C GLY A 39 6.89 -20.56 13.88
N GLN A 40 7.84 -20.81 12.97
CA GLN A 40 9.20 -20.28 13.04
C GLN A 40 9.22 -18.75 12.91
N THR A 41 8.45 -18.18 11.97
CA THR A 41 8.26 -16.74 11.84
C THR A 41 7.66 -16.13 13.10
N ALA A 42 6.65 -16.77 13.69
CA ALA A 42 6.06 -16.31 14.94
C ALA A 42 7.06 -16.31 16.10
N ALA A 43 7.89 -17.34 16.22
CA ALA A 43 8.96 -17.42 17.21
C ALA A 43 10.01 -16.32 16.98
N ALA A 44 10.48 -16.14 15.74
CA ALA A 44 11.46 -15.11 15.40
C ALA A 44 10.94 -13.70 15.66
N LEU A 45 9.65 -13.43 15.42
CA LEU A 45 9.01 -12.17 15.77
C LEU A 45 8.95 -11.95 17.29
N ALA A 46 8.63 -13.00 18.06
CA ALA A 46 8.60 -12.93 19.51
C ALA A 46 9.99 -12.63 20.08
N ASP A 47 11.01 -13.34 19.60
CA ASP A 47 12.42 -13.13 19.97
C ASP A 47 12.87 -11.70 19.61
N ALA A 48 12.54 -11.20 18.42
CA ALA A 48 12.83 -9.83 18.00
C ALA A 48 12.12 -8.77 18.87
N ALA A 49 10.98 -9.11 19.46
CA ALA A 49 10.25 -8.26 20.39
C ALA A 49 10.74 -8.39 21.86
N GLY A 50 11.73 -9.24 22.12
CA GLY A 50 12.20 -9.55 23.48
C GLY A 50 11.18 -10.32 24.31
N VAL A 51 10.24 -11.03 23.66
CA VAL A 51 9.20 -11.82 24.30
C VAL A 51 9.48 -13.30 24.10
N GLU A 52 9.70 -14.04 25.19
CA GLU A 52 9.84 -15.48 25.11
C GLU A 52 8.48 -16.15 24.90
N VAL A 53 8.40 -17.10 23.96
CA VAL A 53 7.26 -18.02 23.86
C VAL A 53 7.40 -19.08 24.96
N PRO A 54 6.51 -19.10 25.98
CA PRO A 54 6.70 -19.98 27.13
C PRO A 54 6.48 -21.46 26.77
N GLY A 55 6.91 -22.36 27.66
CA GLY A 55 6.73 -23.82 27.53
C GLY A 55 7.96 -24.54 26.98
N ARG A 56 7.94 -25.88 26.97
CA ARG A 56 9.03 -26.73 26.46
C ARG A 56 8.52 -27.89 25.60
N GLY A 57 9.37 -28.42 24.73
CA GLY A 57 9.04 -29.55 23.85
C GLY A 57 7.74 -29.31 23.07
N ALA A 58 6.83 -30.29 23.11
CA ALA A 58 5.54 -30.24 22.43
C ALA A 58 4.66 -29.03 22.82
N GLU A 59 4.77 -28.53 24.06
CA GLU A 59 3.99 -27.36 24.50
C GLU A 59 4.44 -26.09 23.76
N ARG A 60 5.75 -25.89 23.61
CA ARG A 60 6.30 -24.75 22.87
C ARG A 60 5.94 -24.84 21.40
N GLU A 61 6.04 -26.03 20.81
CA GLU A 61 5.69 -26.27 19.39
C GLU A 61 4.21 -25.99 19.10
N ALA A 62 3.30 -26.42 19.98
CA ALA A 62 1.88 -26.13 19.87
C ALA A 62 1.59 -24.62 19.95
N ARG A 63 2.28 -23.91 20.85
CA ARG A 63 2.16 -22.45 20.99
C ARG A 63 2.67 -21.70 19.77
N THR A 64 3.86 -22.05 19.25
CA THR A 64 4.40 -21.42 18.04
C THR A 64 3.51 -21.70 16.82
N THR A 65 2.97 -22.91 16.71
CA THR A 65 2.01 -23.27 15.65
C THR A 65 0.75 -22.41 15.76
N GLY A 66 0.19 -22.28 16.96
CA GLY A 66 -0.99 -21.44 17.21
C GLY A 66 -0.74 -19.95 16.89
N LEU A 67 0.41 -19.42 17.31
CA LEU A 67 0.80 -18.03 17.01
C LEU A 67 0.94 -17.80 15.50
N GLY A 68 1.62 -18.71 14.79
CA GLY A 68 1.75 -18.66 13.33
C GLY A 68 0.38 -18.63 12.62
N ALA A 69 -0.55 -19.49 13.06
CA ALA A 69 -1.91 -19.52 12.51
C ALA A 69 -2.68 -18.20 12.78
N LEU A 70 -2.58 -17.64 13.99
CA LEU A 70 -3.22 -16.37 14.34
C LEU A 70 -2.65 -15.20 13.54
N LEU A 71 -1.34 -15.15 13.33
CA LEU A 71 -0.70 -14.15 12.47
C LEU A 71 -1.17 -14.27 11.03
N GLY A 72 -1.29 -15.48 10.50
CA GLY A 72 -1.85 -15.74 9.17
C GLY A 72 -3.29 -15.26 9.02
N ILE A 73 -4.15 -15.53 10.00
CA ILE A 73 -5.53 -15.01 10.04
C ILE A 73 -5.54 -13.49 10.10
N GLY A 74 -4.73 -12.89 10.97
CA GLY A 74 -4.58 -11.44 11.12
C GLY A 74 -4.16 -10.78 9.80
N ASN A 75 -3.18 -11.35 9.11
CA ASN A 75 -2.74 -10.91 7.78
C ASN A 75 -3.91 -10.98 6.77
N GLY A 76 -4.58 -12.12 6.69
CA GLY A 76 -5.70 -12.30 5.76
C GLY A 76 -6.85 -11.31 6.01
N LEU A 77 -7.19 -11.02 7.27
CA LEU A 77 -8.19 -9.99 7.61
C LEU A 77 -7.70 -8.57 7.28
N GLY A 78 -6.44 -8.28 7.58
CA GLY A 78 -5.80 -6.99 7.31
C GLY A 78 -5.77 -6.66 5.83
N VAL A 79 -5.31 -7.59 4.99
CA VAL A 79 -5.25 -7.42 3.53
C VAL A 79 -6.66 -7.27 2.93
N GLY A 80 -7.64 -8.04 3.42
CA GLY A 80 -9.05 -7.87 3.02
C GLY A 80 -9.61 -6.49 3.37
N LEU A 81 -9.27 -5.96 4.55
CA LEU A 81 -9.61 -4.60 4.95
C LEU A 81 -8.96 -3.55 4.05
N LEU A 82 -7.67 -3.70 3.75
CA LEU A 82 -6.95 -2.81 2.83
C LEU A 82 -7.55 -2.82 1.42
N ALA A 83 -7.91 -4.00 0.89
CA ALA A 83 -8.60 -4.11 -0.40
C ALA A 83 -9.95 -3.40 -0.39
N SER A 84 -10.73 -3.56 0.69
CA SER A 84 -12.02 -2.88 0.86
C SER A 84 -11.86 -1.36 0.99
N LEU A 85 -10.82 -0.88 1.67
CA LEU A 85 -10.48 0.55 1.81
C LEU A 85 -10.02 1.15 0.48
N ALA A 86 -9.14 0.47 -0.25
CA ALA A 86 -8.70 0.88 -1.59
C ALA A 86 -9.90 1.00 -2.53
N ARG A 87 -10.81 0.01 -2.48
CA ARG A 87 -12.08 0.07 -3.20
C ARG A 87 -12.93 1.25 -2.70
N ALA A 88 -13.11 1.47 -1.40
CA ALA A 88 -13.88 2.63 -0.94
C ALA A 88 -13.25 3.98 -1.36
N GLY A 89 -11.92 4.06 -1.44
CA GLY A 89 -11.16 5.20 -1.97
C GLY A 89 -11.30 5.39 -3.48
N GLY A 90 -11.82 4.38 -4.18
CA GLY A 90 -12.19 4.45 -5.58
C GLY A 90 -11.19 3.84 -6.54
N VAL A 91 -10.31 2.96 -6.06
CA VAL A 91 -9.52 2.05 -6.88
C VAL A 91 -10.45 0.96 -7.40
N ARG A 92 -10.66 0.90 -8.71
CA ARG A 92 -11.49 -0.11 -9.39
C ARG A 92 -10.64 -0.84 -10.42
N MET A 93 -10.07 -1.97 -10.04
CA MET A 93 -9.39 -2.87 -10.97
C MET A 93 -10.41 -3.79 -11.66
N PRO A 94 -10.13 -4.24 -12.90
CA PRO A 94 -10.80 -5.42 -13.47
C PRO A 94 -10.67 -6.62 -12.52
N GLY A 95 -11.67 -7.50 -12.49
CA GLY A 95 -11.73 -8.65 -11.58
C GLY A 95 -10.42 -9.46 -11.51
N PRO A 96 -9.93 -10.02 -12.64
CA PRO A 96 -8.70 -10.82 -12.63
C PRO A 96 -7.47 -10.05 -12.15
N VAL A 97 -7.31 -8.79 -12.59
CA VAL A 97 -6.19 -7.93 -12.17
C VAL A 97 -6.25 -7.65 -10.67
N GLY A 98 -7.44 -7.33 -10.14
CA GLY A 98 -7.64 -7.12 -8.71
C GLY A 98 -7.32 -8.37 -7.88
N ALA A 99 -7.70 -9.55 -8.37
CA ALA A 99 -7.38 -10.82 -7.72
C ALA A 99 -5.86 -11.05 -7.62
N VAL A 100 -5.14 -10.89 -8.74
CA VAL A 100 -3.68 -11.04 -8.76
C VAL A 100 -3.00 -10.03 -7.85
N VAL A 101 -3.40 -8.76 -7.91
CA VAL A 101 -2.80 -7.70 -7.07
C VAL A 101 -3.03 -7.97 -5.58
N VAL A 102 -4.24 -8.36 -5.18
CA VAL A 102 -4.55 -8.65 -3.77
C VAL A 102 -3.86 -9.92 -3.31
N GLY A 103 -3.81 -10.96 -4.14
CA GLY A 103 -3.09 -12.19 -3.84
C GLY A 103 -1.59 -11.94 -3.64
N ALA A 104 -0.95 -11.23 -4.57
CA ALA A 104 0.45 -10.84 -4.47
C ALA A 104 0.72 -9.95 -3.24
N ALA A 105 -0.20 -9.04 -2.89
CA ALA A 105 -0.07 -8.24 -1.68
C ALA A 105 -0.15 -9.09 -0.40
N SER A 106 -1.03 -10.10 -0.36
CA SER A 106 -1.10 -11.04 0.75
C SER A 106 0.18 -11.86 0.89
N MET A 107 0.68 -12.37 -0.24
CA MET A 107 1.91 -13.18 -0.31
C MET A 107 3.12 -12.37 0.15
N ALA A 108 3.27 -11.14 -0.35
CA ALA A 108 4.34 -10.25 0.09
C ALA A 108 4.25 -9.90 1.59
N ALA A 109 3.04 -9.80 2.14
CA ALA A 109 2.82 -9.51 3.56
C ALA A 109 3.19 -10.67 4.49
N THR A 110 3.18 -11.93 4.00
CA THR A 110 3.66 -13.09 4.75
C THR A 110 5.15 -13.34 4.52
N ASP A 111 5.59 -13.26 3.26
CA ASP A 111 6.92 -13.70 2.86
C ASP A 111 7.97 -12.64 3.15
N GLY A 112 7.62 -11.36 3.05
CA GLY A 112 8.53 -10.25 3.34
C GLY A 112 9.10 -10.31 4.75
N PRO A 113 8.25 -10.35 5.81
CA PRO A 113 8.72 -10.52 7.18
C PRO A 113 9.46 -11.85 7.40
N THR A 114 8.97 -12.94 6.84
CA THR A 114 9.60 -14.28 6.97
C THR A 114 11.01 -14.29 6.39
N ALA A 115 11.21 -13.69 5.21
CA ALA A 115 12.51 -13.56 4.58
C ALA A 115 13.42 -12.57 5.31
N ALA A 116 12.88 -11.44 5.78
CA ALA A 116 13.63 -10.44 6.54
C ALA A 116 14.18 -10.98 7.87
N LEU A 117 13.45 -11.92 8.50
CA LEU A 117 13.86 -12.62 9.72
C LEU A 117 14.79 -13.81 9.44
N GLY A 118 15.12 -14.09 8.18
CA GLY A 118 16.01 -15.21 7.80
C GLY A 118 15.39 -16.58 7.99
N VAL A 119 14.07 -16.69 8.14
CA VAL A 119 13.36 -17.98 8.29
C VAL A 119 13.28 -18.72 6.95
N THR A 120 13.22 -17.99 5.84
CA THR A 120 13.26 -18.54 4.49
C THR A 120 14.02 -17.61 3.54
N ASP A 121 14.41 -18.11 2.38
CA ASP A 121 14.93 -17.29 1.28
C ASP A 121 14.19 -17.59 -0.03
N PRO A 122 13.30 -16.68 -0.49
CA PRO A 122 12.57 -16.85 -1.75
C PRO A 122 13.47 -17.02 -2.98
N ARG A 123 14.75 -16.61 -2.90
CA ARG A 123 15.72 -16.74 -3.99
C ARG A 123 16.21 -18.16 -4.18
N THR A 124 16.03 -19.03 -3.18
CA THR A 124 16.42 -20.45 -3.26
C THR A 124 15.23 -21.37 -3.50
N TRP A 125 14.02 -20.83 -3.61
CA TRP A 125 12.80 -21.62 -3.82
C TRP A 125 12.80 -22.32 -5.18
N THR A 126 12.39 -23.59 -5.17
CA THR A 126 12.12 -24.31 -6.41
C THR A 126 10.84 -23.78 -7.07
N SER A 127 10.61 -24.12 -8.34
CA SER A 127 9.34 -23.81 -9.00
C SER A 127 8.13 -24.43 -8.31
N SER A 128 8.32 -25.58 -7.65
CA SER A 128 7.27 -26.23 -6.86
C SER A 128 6.94 -25.45 -5.59
N ASP A 129 7.94 -24.89 -4.91
CA ASP A 129 7.75 -24.06 -3.73
C ASP A 129 7.01 -22.77 -4.10
N TRP A 130 7.45 -22.11 -5.17
CA TRP A 130 6.75 -20.94 -5.73
C TRP A 130 5.30 -21.24 -6.07
N ALA A 131 5.01 -22.38 -6.71
CA ALA A 131 3.64 -22.75 -7.04
C ALA A 131 2.81 -23.09 -5.79
N ALA A 132 3.40 -23.80 -4.83
CA ALA A 132 2.74 -24.17 -3.57
C ALA A 132 2.35 -22.94 -2.75
N ASP A 133 3.08 -21.84 -2.90
CA ASP A 133 2.80 -20.59 -2.20
C ASP A 133 1.92 -19.63 -3.01
N ALA A 134 2.22 -19.40 -4.29
CA ALA A 134 1.50 -18.45 -5.11
C ALA A 134 0.05 -18.88 -5.41
N VAL A 135 -0.22 -20.18 -5.60
CA VAL A 135 -1.56 -20.68 -5.97
C VAL A 135 -2.60 -20.42 -4.86
N PRO A 136 -2.34 -20.79 -3.58
CA PRO A 136 -3.23 -20.42 -2.47
C PRO A 136 -3.43 -18.90 -2.34
N HIS A 137 -2.39 -18.10 -2.54
CA HIS A 137 -2.48 -16.63 -2.49
C HIS A 137 -3.29 -16.02 -3.65
N LEU A 138 -3.22 -16.60 -4.85
CA LEU A 138 -4.09 -16.20 -5.95
C LEU A 138 -5.56 -16.50 -5.66
N ALA A 139 -5.86 -17.65 -5.04
CA ALA A 139 -7.21 -17.98 -4.61
C ALA A 139 -7.71 -17.06 -3.49
N TYR A 140 -6.85 -16.71 -2.53
CA TYR A 140 -7.12 -15.67 -1.55
C TYR A 140 -7.53 -14.37 -2.24
N GLY A 141 -6.71 -13.89 -3.18
CA GLY A 141 -6.97 -12.65 -3.92
C GLY A 141 -8.26 -12.69 -4.73
N ALA A 142 -8.56 -13.81 -5.38
CA ALA A 142 -9.80 -14.02 -6.12
C ALA A 142 -11.03 -13.94 -5.21
N ALA A 143 -11.00 -14.61 -4.05
CA ALA A 143 -12.09 -14.58 -3.08
C ALA A 143 -12.30 -13.18 -2.49
N VAL A 144 -11.22 -12.49 -2.08
CA VAL A 144 -11.30 -11.10 -1.60
C VAL A 144 -11.92 -10.22 -2.68
N GLN A 145 -11.43 -10.31 -3.91
CA GLN A 145 -11.90 -9.49 -5.03
C GLN A 145 -13.37 -9.76 -5.37
N ALA A 146 -13.81 -11.01 -5.29
CA ALA A 146 -15.20 -11.40 -5.47
C ALA A 146 -16.10 -10.75 -4.40
N VAL A 147 -15.73 -10.85 -3.11
CA VAL A 147 -16.51 -10.28 -2.01
C VAL A 147 -16.60 -8.76 -2.09
N VAL A 148 -15.48 -8.06 -2.30
CA VAL A 148 -15.51 -6.58 -2.38
C VAL A 148 -16.28 -6.07 -3.58
N SER A 149 -16.34 -6.85 -4.67
CA SER A 149 -17.10 -6.53 -5.87
C SER A 149 -18.59 -6.83 -5.71
N ALA A 150 -18.95 -7.94 -5.08
CA ALA A 150 -20.33 -8.37 -4.84
C ALA A 150 -21.05 -7.54 -3.76
N LEU A 151 -20.30 -6.98 -2.81
CA LEU A 151 -20.84 -6.19 -1.69
C LEU A 151 -20.49 -4.70 -1.82
N PRO A 152 -21.10 -3.92 -2.73
CA PRO A 152 -20.81 -2.49 -2.83
C PRO A 152 -21.33 -1.73 -1.61
N THR A 153 -20.56 -0.75 -1.13
CA THR A 153 -21.03 0.16 -0.06
C THR A 153 -22.09 1.13 -0.59
N ARG A 154 -22.86 1.78 0.29
CA ARG A 154 -23.88 2.78 -0.11
C ARG A 154 -23.31 3.85 -1.06
N LYS A 155 -22.11 4.36 -0.75
CA LYS A 155 -21.42 5.36 -1.59
C LYS A 155 -21.09 4.84 -2.98
N GLU A 156 -20.72 3.56 -3.09
CA GLU A 156 -20.34 2.94 -4.36
C GLU A 156 -21.53 2.67 -5.28
N ARG A 157 -22.74 2.50 -4.73
CA ARG A 157 -23.96 2.35 -5.52
C ARG A 157 -24.39 3.67 -6.17
N VAL A 158 -24.15 4.78 -5.48
CA VAL A 158 -24.56 6.13 -5.92
C VAL A 158 -23.49 6.76 -6.83
N LEU A 159 -22.21 6.50 -6.56
CA LEU A 159 -21.10 7.15 -7.26
C LEU A 159 -20.50 6.21 -8.31
N VAL A 160 -21.02 6.26 -9.54
CA VAL A 160 -20.37 5.65 -10.70
C VAL A 160 -19.11 6.44 -11.03
N LYS A 161 -17.98 5.76 -11.16
CA LYS A 161 -16.69 6.39 -11.47
C LYS A 161 -16.37 6.29 -12.95
N GLN A 162 -15.98 7.41 -13.56
CA GLN A 162 -15.47 7.44 -14.93
C GLN A 162 -14.06 6.84 -14.99
N ARG A 163 -13.64 6.41 -16.19
CA ARG A 163 -12.25 5.97 -16.43
C ARG A 163 -11.28 7.14 -16.18
N ALA A 164 -10.05 6.82 -15.76
CA ALA A 164 -9.01 7.82 -15.58
C ALA A 164 -8.60 8.41 -16.93
N SER A 165 -8.52 9.73 -17.03
CA SER A 165 -8.00 10.40 -18.23
C SER A 165 -6.47 10.29 -18.28
N ALA A 166 -5.90 10.31 -19.50
CA ALA A 166 -4.45 10.31 -19.68
C ALA A 166 -3.78 11.48 -18.95
N GLY A 167 -4.40 12.67 -18.97
CA GLY A 167 -3.91 13.84 -18.24
C GLY A 167 -3.89 13.64 -16.72
N LEU A 168 -4.88 12.96 -16.13
CA LEU A 168 -4.85 12.62 -14.71
C LEU A 168 -3.74 11.61 -14.39
N VAL A 169 -3.53 10.60 -15.25
CA VAL A 169 -2.46 9.61 -15.08
C VAL A 169 -1.09 10.29 -15.14
N ALA A 170 -0.85 11.14 -16.13
CA ALA A 170 0.40 11.90 -16.26
C ALA A 170 0.64 12.79 -15.04
N ARG A 171 -0.37 13.54 -14.58
CA ARG A 171 -0.26 14.35 -13.35
C ARG A 171 0.02 13.50 -12.11
N SER A 172 -0.57 12.31 -12.03
CA SER A 172 -0.33 11.38 -10.93
C SER A 172 1.12 10.88 -10.93
N LEU A 173 1.69 10.60 -12.11
CA LEU A 173 3.11 10.30 -12.27
C LEU A 173 3.98 11.45 -11.79
N LEU A 174 3.72 12.69 -12.22
CA LEU A 174 4.48 13.88 -11.78
C LEU A 174 4.40 14.10 -10.27
N LEU A 175 3.20 13.96 -9.68
CA LEU A 175 3.02 14.04 -8.23
C LEU A 175 3.79 12.92 -7.52
N GLY A 176 3.76 11.72 -8.09
CA GLY A 176 4.58 10.59 -7.65
C GLY A 176 6.05 10.97 -7.63
N THR A 177 6.60 11.47 -8.74
CA THR A 177 8.01 11.90 -8.84
C THR A 177 8.36 12.94 -7.79
N ALA A 178 7.50 13.94 -7.58
CA ALA A 178 7.67 14.90 -6.49
C ALA A 178 7.69 14.23 -5.11
N ALA A 179 6.79 13.28 -4.86
CA ALA A 179 6.77 12.49 -3.62
C ALA A 179 8.01 11.60 -3.45
N GLY A 180 8.57 11.12 -4.57
CA GLY A 180 9.82 10.37 -4.60
C GLY A 180 11.03 11.22 -4.20
N CYS A 181 11.05 12.49 -4.58
CA CYS A 181 12.04 13.45 -4.10
C CYS A 181 11.79 13.82 -2.63
N ARG A 182 10.56 14.22 -2.28
CA ARG A 182 10.15 14.58 -0.92
C ARG A 182 8.79 13.99 -0.56
N SER A 183 8.76 13.06 0.40
CA SER A 183 7.61 12.17 0.64
C SER A 183 6.36 12.92 1.06
N SER A 184 6.48 14.00 1.82
CA SER A 184 5.36 14.82 2.31
C SER A 184 4.56 15.41 1.15
N LEU A 185 5.20 15.72 0.01
CA LEU A 185 4.55 16.36 -1.12
C LEU A 185 3.44 15.50 -1.74
N GLY A 186 3.56 14.16 -1.68
CA GLY A 186 2.54 13.25 -2.23
C GLY A 186 1.15 13.52 -1.64
N LEU A 187 1.04 13.67 -0.31
CA LEU A 187 -0.23 13.93 0.37
C LEU A 187 -0.49 15.42 0.62
N ALA A 188 0.56 16.19 0.94
CA ALA A 188 0.44 17.61 1.28
C ALA A 188 0.05 18.44 0.06
N ALA A 189 0.68 18.23 -1.11
CA ALA A 189 0.45 19.08 -2.27
C ALA A 189 -1.00 19.01 -2.79
N PRO A 190 -1.64 17.83 -2.92
CA PRO A 190 -3.07 17.78 -3.14
C PRO A 190 -3.78 18.55 -2.03
N THR A 191 -3.61 18.16 -0.76
CA THR A 191 -4.39 18.70 0.36
C THR A 191 -4.35 20.25 0.43
N LEU A 192 -3.18 20.85 0.23
CA LEU A 192 -2.98 22.30 0.23
C LEU A 192 -3.66 23.00 -0.96
N THR A 193 -3.65 22.37 -2.13
CA THR A 193 -4.22 22.93 -3.36
C THR A 193 -5.71 22.70 -3.52
N ALA A 194 -6.35 21.89 -2.66
CA ALA A 194 -7.79 21.69 -2.70
C ALA A 194 -8.55 22.92 -2.21
N ALA A 195 -9.54 23.34 -3.00
CA ALA A 195 -10.41 24.47 -2.67
C ALA A 195 -11.34 24.17 -1.47
N ASP A 196 -11.66 22.90 -1.22
CA ASP A 196 -12.62 22.44 -0.21
C ASP A 196 -11.97 21.90 1.07
N THR A 197 -10.65 22.00 1.19
CA THR A 197 -9.91 21.56 2.37
C THR A 197 -9.87 22.66 3.42
N GLY A 198 -10.35 22.36 4.63
CA GLY A 198 -10.36 23.30 5.76
C GLY A 198 -8.96 23.65 6.27
N VAL A 199 -8.87 24.79 6.97
CA VAL A 199 -7.60 25.37 7.47
C VAL A 199 -6.78 24.38 8.29
N VAL A 200 -7.39 23.63 9.20
CA VAL A 200 -6.68 22.65 10.06
C VAL A 200 -5.90 21.62 9.22
N LYS A 201 -6.51 21.08 8.16
CA LYS A 201 -5.84 20.10 7.28
C LYS A 201 -4.72 20.72 6.46
N LYS A 202 -4.87 21.99 6.07
CA LYS A 202 -3.82 22.75 5.37
C LYS A 202 -2.64 23.01 6.29
N LEU A 203 -2.89 23.47 7.52
CA LEU A 203 -1.85 23.66 8.54
C LEU A 203 -1.13 22.34 8.85
N GLY A 204 -1.88 21.25 9.06
CA GLY A 204 -1.28 19.93 9.25
C GLY A 204 -0.40 19.48 8.08
N SER A 205 -0.82 19.77 6.84
CA SER A 205 -0.02 19.45 5.64
C SER A 205 1.24 20.32 5.52
N LEU A 206 1.18 21.60 5.91
CA LEU A 206 2.35 22.47 5.99
C LEU A 206 3.33 21.97 7.06
N LEU A 207 2.81 21.61 8.23
CA LEU A 207 3.61 21.04 9.33
C LEU A 207 4.27 19.72 8.92
N SER A 208 3.59 18.85 8.17
CA SER A 208 4.22 17.62 7.67
C SER A 208 5.37 17.87 6.71
N VAL A 209 5.27 18.91 5.87
CA VAL A 209 6.37 19.30 4.96
C VAL A 209 7.54 19.86 5.77
N GLY A 210 7.28 20.77 6.71
CA GLY A 210 8.31 21.32 7.58
C GLY A 210 8.98 20.25 8.47
N GLY A 211 8.19 19.31 8.97
CA GLY A 211 8.65 18.18 9.76
C GLY A 211 9.59 17.26 9.00
N GLU A 212 9.31 16.95 7.73
CA GLU A 212 10.22 16.16 6.89
C GLU A 212 11.53 16.92 6.61
N VAL A 213 11.47 18.22 6.29
CA VAL A 213 12.67 19.06 6.08
C VAL A 213 13.57 19.09 7.33
N TYR A 214 12.96 19.10 8.51
CA TYR A 214 13.70 19.03 9.77
C TYR A 214 14.26 17.64 10.05
N ALA A 215 13.44 16.60 9.86
CA ALA A 215 13.82 15.21 10.10
C ALA A 215 14.99 14.79 9.19
N ASP A 216 14.98 15.20 7.92
CA ASP A 216 16.03 14.91 6.93
C ASP A 216 17.42 15.44 7.33
N LYS A 217 17.51 16.37 8.29
CA LYS A 217 18.78 16.92 8.81
C LYS A 217 19.32 16.17 10.04
N GLN A 218 18.56 15.22 10.59
CA GLN A 218 18.98 14.49 11.78
C GLN A 218 20.02 13.41 11.43
N PRO A 219 21.01 13.16 12.30
CA PRO A 219 21.92 12.03 12.14
C PRO A 219 21.14 10.70 12.13
N GLY A 220 21.54 9.76 11.27
CA GLY A 220 20.99 8.40 11.27
C GLY A 220 19.71 8.18 10.45
N ILE A 221 19.25 9.17 9.68
CA ILE A 221 18.14 8.99 8.75
C ILE A 221 18.55 7.99 7.63
N PRO A 222 17.79 6.89 7.43
CA PRO A 222 18.12 5.92 6.40
C PRO A 222 18.02 6.51 4.99
N PRO A 223 18.76 5.95 4.02
CA PRO A 223 18.64 6.38 2.62
C PRO A 223 17.20 6.25 2.12
N ARG A 224 16.77 7.21 1.28
CA ARG A 224 15.43 7.21 0.66
C ARG A 224 15.10 5.97 -0.18
N THR A 225 16.10 5.28 -0.70
CA THR A 225 15.98 4.03 -1.46
C THR A 225 16.13 2.78 -0.60
N SER A 226 16.30 2.94 0.71
CA SER A 226 16.39 1.80 1.62
C SER A 226 15.05 1.06 1.71
N PRO A 227 15.07 -0.25 1.98
CA PRO A 227 13.83 -1.03 2.17
C PRO A 227 12.92 -0.48 3.28
N ALA A 228 13.48 0.23 4.27
CA ALA A 228 12.73 0.84 5.37
C ALA A 228 11.96 2.11 4.97
N VAL A 229 12.46 2.89 4.01
CA VAL A 229 11.93 4.22 3.67
C VAL A 229 11.18 4.23 2.34
N LEU A 230 11.64 3.47 1.35
CA LEU A 230 11.06 3.46 0.01
C LEU A 230 9.56 3.14 0.01
N PRO A 231 9.05 2.13 0.75
CA PRO A 231 7.61 1.82 0.77
C PRO A 231 6.74 3.00 1.20
N ALA A 232 7.19 3.78 2.19
CA ALA A 232 6.47 4.97 2.64
C ALA A 232 6.40 6.06 1.55
N ARG A 233 7.47 6.23 0.76
CA ARG A 233 7.51 7.15 -0.38
C ARG A 233 6.54 6.71 -1.48
N LEU A 234 6.55 5.42 -1.83
CA LEU A 234 5.63 4.84 -2.80
C LEU A 234 4.17 5.00 -2.35
N ALA A 235 3.88 4.72 -1.08
CA ALA A 235 2.56 4.88 -0.49
C ALA A 235 2.10 6.34 -0.50
N SER A 236 2.99 7.30 -0.26
CA SER A 236 2.68 8.73 -0.34
C SER A 236 2.30 9.15 -1.77
N GLY A 237 3.10 8.75 -2.77
CA GLY A 237 2.80 9.01 -4.18
C GLY A 237 1.48 8.39 -4.63
N ALA A 238 1.26 7.13 -4.29
CA ALA A 238 0.00 6.40 -4.50
C ALA A 238 -1.20 7.10 -3.85
N GLY A 239 -1.09 7.45 -2.57
CA GLY A 239 -2.14 8.13 -1.81
C GLY A 239 -2.48 9.50 -2.39
N GLY A 240 -1.46 10.27 -2.77
CA GLY A 240 -1.59 11.56 -3.45
C GLY A 240 -2.35 11.47 -4.76
N ALA A 241 -1.98 10.51 -5.60
CA ALA A 241 -2.68 10.24 -6.85
C ALA A 241 -4.14 9.79 -6.63
N GLY A 242 -4.39 9.00 -5.58
CA GLY A 242 -5.75 8.65 -5.14
C GLY A 242 -6.58 9.88 -4.78
N LEU A 243 -5.99 10.88 -4.10
CA LEU A 243 -6.65 12.16 -3.81
C LEU A 243 -6.95 12.96 -5.08
N LEU A 244 -6.03 12.99 -6.06
CA LEU A 244 -6.27 13.64 -7.35
C LEU A 244 -7.40 12.96 -8.13
N ALA A 245 -7.41 11.63 -8.20
CA ALA A 245 -8.47 10.88 -8.85
C ALA A 245 -9.84 11.11 -8.18
N ARG A 246 -9.85 11.22 -6.84
CA ARG A 246 -11.07 11.53 -6.08
C ARG A 246 -11.62 12.92 -6.41
N ARG A 247 -10.77 13.93 -6.59
CA ARG A 247 -11.19 15.29 -7.00
C ARG A 247 -11.91 15.31 -8.33
N GLN A 248 -11.47 14.47 -9.25
CA GLN A 248 -12.01 14.41 -10.61
C GLN A 248 -13.17 13.41 -10.74
N GLY A 249 -13.56 12.71 -9.66
CA GLY A 249 -14.59 11.68 -9.71
C GLY A 249 -14.21 10.46 -10.56
N GLN A 250 -12.93 10.27 -10.85
CA GLN A 250 -12.42 9.22 -11.73
C GLN A 250 -11.93 7.99 -10.93
N ASN A 251 -11.82 6.87 -11.64
CA ASN A 251 -11.23 5.63 -11.14
C ASN A 251 -9.76 5.86 -10.78
N ALA A 252 -9.37 5.48 -9.57
CA ALA A 252 -8.02 5.71 -9.04
C ALA A 252 -7.01 4.60 -9.39
N ALA A 253 -7.44 3.52 -10.07
CA ALA A 253 -6.58 2.40 -10.43
C ALA A 253 -5.27 2.80 -11.13
N LEU A 254 -5.35 3.40 -12.32
CA LEU A 254 -4.16 3.85 -13.06
C LEU A 254 -3.45 5.03 -12.37
N PRO A 255 -4.14 6.05 -11.83
CA PRO A 255 -3.51 7.12 -11.07
C PRO A 255 -2.63 6.63 -9.92
N VAL A 256 -3.13 5.71 -9.09
CA VAL A 256 -2.39 5.18 -7.93
C VAL A 256 -1.13 4.45 -8.37
N LEU A 257 -1.22 3.62 -9.42
CA LEU A 257 -0.05 2.94 -10.00
C LEU A 257 0.96 3.93 -10.56
N ALA A 258 0.50 4.93 -11.31
CA ALA A 258 1.36 5.99 -11.85
C ALA A 258 2.02 6.81 -10.74
N GLY A 259 1.30 7.12 -9.65
CA GLY A 259 1.84 7.81 -8.48
C GLY A 259 2.91 7.00 -7.75
N ALA A 260 2.71 5.70 -7.58
CA ALA A 260 3.73 4.81 -7.04
C ALA A 260 4.96 4.73 -7.95
N ALA A 261 4.76 4.52 -9.26
CA ALA A 261 5.84 4.46 -10.25
C ALA A 261 6.64 5.78 -10.30
N GLY A 262 5.95 6.92 -10.25
CA GLY A 262 6.58 8.23 -10.15
C GLY A 262 7.40 8.35 -8.88
N ALA A 263 6.87 7.91 -7.73
CA ALA A 263 7.61 7.95 -6.47
C ALA A 263 8.87 7.09 -6.48
N ALA A 264 8.84 5.94 -7.15
CA ALA A 264 10.06 5.17 -7.40
C ALA A 264 11.03 5.98 -8.27
N ALA A 265 10.56 6.50 -9.42
CA ALA A 265 11.38 7.30 -10.33
C ALA A 265 12.02 8.52 -9.67
N GLY A 266 11.28 9.26 -8.83
CA GLY A 266 11.81 10.40 -8.08
C GLY A 266 12.80 9.98 -6.99
N SER A 267 12.58 8.85 -6.32
CA SER A 267 13.50 8.36 -5.27
C SER A 267 14.86 7.98 -5.84
N PHE A 268 14.88 7.23 -6.95
CA PHE A 268 16.12 6.82 -7.61
C PHE A 268 16.72 7.94 -8.47
N GLY A 269 15.88 8.72 -9.17
CA GLY A 269 16.30 9.85 -10.00
C GLY A 269 16.94 10.96 -9.17
N GLY A 270 16.36 11.29 -8.02
CA GLY A 270 17.00 12.22 -7.08
C GLY A 270 18.34 11.68 -6.58
N LEU A 271 18.46 10.37 -6.31
CA LEU A 271 19.73 9.79 -5.87
C LEU A 271 20.80 9.92 -6.96
N ALA A 272 20.44 9.66 -8.21
CA ALA A 272 21.32 9.86 -9.36
C ALA A 272 21.73 11.34 -9.51
N TRP A 273 20.77 12.26 -9.39
CA TRP A 273 21.02 13.71 -9.40
C TRP A 273 22.03 14.12 -8.33
N ARG A 274 21.84 13.69 -7.08
CA ARG A 274 22.74 14.00 -5.96
C ARG A 274 24.17 13.51 -6.19
N ARG A 275 24.32 12.30 -6.75
CA ARG A 275 25.64 11.74 -7.06
C ARG A 275 26.34 12.52 -8.17
N TRP A 276 25.62 12.85 -9.23
CA TRP A 276 26.16 13.61 -10.35
C TRP A 276 26.49 15.06 -9.97
N ALA A 277 25.63 15.71 -9.20
CA ALA A 277 25.80 17.11 -8.81
C ALA A 277 26.91 17.31 -7.77
N ALA A 278 27.27 16.28 -7.01
CA ALA A 278 28.33 16.36 -5.99
C ALA A 278 29.69 16.78 -6.58
N ASP A 279 29.95 16.44 -7.85
CA ASP A 279 31.19 16.81 -8.54
C ASP A 279 31.15 18.24 -9.14
N LEU A 280 29.97 18.86 -9.18
CA LEU A 280 29.73 20.12 -9.90
C LEU A 280 29.39 21.29 -8.98
N MET A 281 28.80 21.03 -7.81
CA MET A 281 28.32 22.07 -6.91
C MET A 281 28.27 21.60 -5.45
N PRO A 282 28.31 22.53 -4.48
CA PRO A 282 28.07 22.23 -3.08
C PRO A 282 26.73 21.52 -2.84
N ASP A 283 26.74 20.58 -1.90
CA ASP A 283 25.59 19.74 -1.56
C ASP A 283 24.29 20.51 -1.28
N TRP A 284 24.37 21.67 -0.65
CA TRP A 284 23.17 22.46 -0.33
C TRP A 284 22.53 23.08 -1.59
N GLN A 285 23.33 23.41 -2.62
CA GLN A 285 22.81 23.94 -3.89
C GLN A 285 22.08 22.87 -4.67
N ALA A 286 22.69 21.67 -4.78
CA ALA A 286 22.05 20.52 -5.40
C ALA A 286 20.73 20.15 -4.71
N ALA A 287 20.64 20.32 -3.37
CA ALA A 287 19.44 20.03 -2.58
C ALA A 287 18.35 21.06 -2.87
N LEU A 288 18.71 22.34 -2.90
CA LEU A 288 17.78 23.43 -3.16
C LEU A 288 17.17 23.31 -4.57
N ILE A 289 17.98 22.94 -5.57
CA ILE A 289 17.49 22.71 -6.95
C ILE A 289 16.53 21.51 -6.98
N GLU A 290 16.89 20.39 -6.35
CA GLU A 290 16.05 19.19 -6.28
C GLU A 290 14.70 19.50 -5.63
N ASP A 291 14.71 20.23 -4.51
CA ASP A 291 13.50 20.66 -3.80
C ASP A 291 12.64 21.61 -4.65
N GLY A 292 13.28 22.55 -5.34
CA GLY A 292 12.59 23.45 -6.29
C GLY A 292 11.88 22.67 -7.39
N VAL A 293 12.57 21.71 -8.01
CA VAL A 293 11.99 20.81 -9.03
C VAL A 293 10.82 20.01 -8.44
N ALA A 294 10.99 19.42 -7.25
CA ALA A 294 9.95 18.64 -6.59
C ALA A 294 8.68 19.48 -6.33
N VAL A 295 8.83 20.73 -5.85
CA VAL A 295 7.71 21.64 -5.64
C VAL A 295 7.03 22.01 -6.95
N VAL A 296 7.79 22.32 -8.01
CA VAL A 296 7.24 22.64 -9.34
C VAL A 296 6.46 21.46 -9.93
N LEU A 297 6.98 20.24 -9.81
CA LEU A 297 6.29 19.02 -10.23
C LEU A 297 4.98 18.82 -9.45
N ALA A 298 5.01 18.97 -8.13
CA ALA A 298 3.84 18.82 -7.27
C ALA A 298 2.75 19.87 -7.59
N LEU A 299 3.15 21.13 -7.82
CA LEU A 299 2.23 22.21 -8.20
C LEU A 299 1.66 21.97 -9.60
N SER A 300 2.49 21.64 -10.58
CA SER A 300 2.04 21.30 -11.94
C SER A 300 1.06 20.13 -11.95
N ALA A 301 1.28 19.15 -11.07
CA ALA A 301 0.36 18.03 -10.89
C ALA A 301 -0.95 18.44 -10.21
N CYS A 302 -0.95 19.40 -9.29
CA CYS A 302 -2.09 19.66 -8.40
C CYS A 302 -2.94 20.90 -8.74
N LEU A 303 -2.35 21.90 -9.40
CA LEU A 303 -3.03 23.15 -9.76
C LEU A 303 -4.10 22.97 -10.87
N PRO A 304 -3.89 22.14 -11.91
CA PRO A 304 -4.90 21.97 -12.95
C PRO A 304 -6.17 21.31 -12.39
N GLY A 305 -7.34 21.74 -12.85
CA GLY A 305 -8.61 21.13 -12.43
C GLY A 305 -8.98 21.34 -10.96
N ARG A 306 -8.57 22.48 -10.37
CA ARG A 306 -9.10 23.01 -9.10
C ARG A 306 -10.61 23.26 -9.22
N ARG A 307 -11.42 22.21 -9.13
CA ARG A 307 -12.87 22.34 -8.94
C ARG A 307 -13.16 22.28 -7.45
N ARG A 308 -14.09 23.11 -6.97
CA ARG A 308 -14.75 22.81 -5.69
C ARG A 308 -15.35 21.41 -5.84
N SER A 309 -15.11 20.53 -4.86
CA SER A 309 -15.85 19.27 -4.80
C SER A 309 -17.33 19.64 -4.95
N THR A 310 -17.97 19.20 -6.03
CA THR A 310 -19.42 19.08 -6.10
C THR A 310 -19.77 18.04 -5.04
N ARG A 311 -19.79 18.49 -3.78
CA ARG A 311 -20.67 17.88 -2.80
C ARG A 311 -22.03 18.07 -3.43
N LEU A 312 -22.56 17.02 -4.03
CA LEU A 312 -23.99 16.87 -4.17
C LEU A 312 -24.51 17.13 -2.75
N ARG A 313 -24.97 18.36 -2.49
CA ARG A 313 -25.93 18.59 -1.43
C ARG A 313 -27.05 17.65 -1.82
N VAL A 314 -27.18 16.54 -1.10
CA VAL A 314 -28.43 15.82 -1.08
C VAL A 314 -29.42 16.87 -0.61
N VAL A 315 -30.14 17.48 -1.54
CA VAL A 315 -31.33 18.23 -1.23
C VAL A 315 -32.23 17.18 -0.63
N THR A 316 -32.38 17.21 0.69
CA THR A 316 -33.44 16.50 1.37
C THR A 316 -34.72 16.99 0.70
N MET A 317 -35.32 16.17 -0.16
CA MET A 317 -36.71 16.37 -0.54
C MET A 317 -37.47 16.07 0.75
N LEU A 318 -37.78 17.14 1.48
CA LEU A 318 -38.86 17.15 2.44
C LEU A 318 -40.13 17.14 1.60
N ASP A 319 -40.83 16.02 1.63
CA ASP A 319 -42.29 15.93 1.57
C ASP A 319 -42.69 14.82 2.56
#